data_AF-A0A2V5QIT9-F1
#
_entry.id   AF-A0A2V5QIT9-F1
#
_cell.length_a   1.000
_cell.length_b   1.000
_cell.length_c   1.000
_cell.angle_alpha   90.00
_cell.angle_beta   90.00
_cell.angle_gamma   90.00
#
_symmetry.space_group_name_H-M   'P 1'
#
loop_
_entity.id
_entity.type
_entity.pdbx_description
1 polymer ?
#
loop_
_entity_poly.entity_id
_entity_poly.type
_entity_poly.pdbx_seq_one_letter_code
_entity_poly.pdbx_strand_id
1 'polypeptide(L)'
;MRVRRLDDNIYIVYYDGDLFRAYHSDVANTPFVSVQDINFNDRKYAYVVWKLSDDSEHLKLRSVKGDVIPKEKKNSTAVAKFLEENANNPDLLGEEIQFNKET
;
A
#
# COMPACT_ATOMS: atom_id res chain seq x y z
N MET A 1 16.17 0.25 7.81
CA MET A 1 14.94 -0.55 7.60
C MET A 1 15.29 -2.04 7.60
N ARG A 2 14.42 -2.93 8.11
CA ARG A 2 14.54 -4.39 7.96
C ARG A 2 13.20 -4.97 7.49
N VAL A 3 13.24 -5.90 6.53
CA VAL A 3 12.03 -6.54 5.97
C VAL A 3 12.16 -8.06 6.09
N ARG A 4 11.11 -8.71 6.57
CA ARG A 4 11.01 -10.17 6.65
C ARG A 4 9.72 -10.64 6.00
N ARG A 5 9.83 -11.49 4.99
CA ARG A 5 8.68 -12.18 4.37
C ARG A 5 8.07 -13.16 5.38
N LEU A 6 6.76 -13.06 5.60
CA LEU A 6 5.98 -13.99 6.42
C LEU A 6 5.31 -15.06 5.55
N ASP A 7 4.70 -14.64 4.44
CA ASP A 7 4.16 -15.50 3.38
C ASP A 7 4.33 -14.82 2.00
N ASP A 8 3.72 -15.36 0.95
CA ASP A 8 3.89 -14.85 -0.42
C ASP A 8 3.43 -13.39 -0.60
N ASN A 9 2.49 -12.91 0.23
CA ASN A 9 1.89 -11.59 0.11
C ASN A 9 2.09 -10.71 1.36
N ILE A 10 2.50 -11.27 2.49
CA ILE A 10 2.66 -10.57 3.77
C ILE A 10 4.13 -10.43 4.12
N TYR A 11 4.51 -9.19 4.46
CA TYR A 11 5.83 -8.80 4.91
C TYR A 11 5.73 -8.10 6.27
N ILE A 12 6.66 -8.40 7.18
CA ILE A 12 6.87 -7.64 8.40
C ILE A 12 8.01 -6.66 8.15
N VAL A 13 7.74 -5.37 8.39
CA VAL A 13 8.68 -4.27 8.18
C VAL A 13 9.00 -3.65 9.53
N TYR A 14 10.28 -3.61 9.88
CA TYR A 14 10.78 -2.84 11.01
C TYR A 14 11.42 -1.56 10.50
N TYR A 15 10.83 -0.43 10.90
CA TYR A 15 11.23 0.90 10.45
C TYR A 15 11.07 1.89 11.60
N ASP A 16 12.11 2.67 11.86
CA ASP A 16 12.14 3.74 12.87
C ASP A 16 11.67 3.35 14.29
N GLY A 17 11.96 2.11 14.71
CA GLY A 17 11.55 1.61 16.04
C GLY A 17 10.18 0.94 16.06
N ASP A 18 9.39 1.10 15.00
CA ASP A 18 8.06 0.53 14.87
C ASP A 18 8.02 -0.71 13.98
N LEU A 19 6.98 -1.51 14.19
CA LEU A 19 6.69 -2.70 13.40
C LEU A 19 5.43 -2.46 12.56
N PHE A 20 5.56 -2.75 11.27
CA PHE A 20 4.48 -2.66 10.32
C PHE A 20 4.27 -4.01 9.66
N ARG A 21 3.02 -4.27 9.28
CA ARG A 21 2.65 -5.35 8.39
C ARG A 21 2.31 -4.75 7.03
N ALA A 22 3.09 -5.11 6.02
CA ALA A 22 2.80 -4.80 4.63
C ALA A 22 2.14 -6.00 3.96
N TYR A 23 1.11 -5.75 3.16
CA TYR A 23 0.40 -6.76 2.38
C TYR A 23 0.31 -6.32 0.93
N HIS A 24 0.83 -7.15 0.03
CA HIS A 24 0.73 -6.98 -1.41
C HIS A 24 -0.61 -7.55 -1.91
N SER A 25 -1.29 -6.80 -2.78
CA SER A 25 -2.53 -7.23 -3.44
C SER A 25 -2.69 -6.57 -4.80
N ASP A 26 -3.06 -7.32 -5.81
CA ASP A 26 -3.43 -6.78 -7.10
C ASP A 26 -4.95 -6.58 -7.17
N VAL A 27 -5.39 -5.35 -7.44
CA VAL A 27 -6.81 -4.99 -7.56
C VAL A 27 -7.01 -4.29 -8.90
N ALA A 28 -7.95 -4.76 -9.73
CA ALA A 28 -8.21 -4.20 -11.06
C ALA A 28 -6.94 -4.04 -11.92
N ASN A 29 -6.07 -5.06 -11.93
CA ASN A 29 -4.74 -5.05 -12.59
C ASN A 29 -3.79 -3.94 -12.11
N THR A 30 -4.07 -3.33 -10.97
CA THR A 30 -3.22 -2.33 -10.33
C THR A 30 -2.56 -2.95 -9.10
N PRO A 31 -1.21 -2.92 -9.01
CA PRO A 31 -0.51 -3.47 -7.87
C PRO A 31 -0.59 -2.52 -6.67
N PHE A 32 -1.21 -3.00 -5.59
CA PHE A 32 -1.33 -2.28 -4.33
C PHE A 32 -0.45 -2.91 -3.25
N VAL A 33 -0.03 -2.05 -2.33
CA VAL A 33 0.48 -2.43 -1.00
C VAL A 33 -0.39 -1.74 0.04
N SER A 34 -0.82 -2.50 1.04
CA SER A 34 -1.42 -1.97 2.25
C SER A 34 -0.45 -2.10 3.41
N VAL A 35 -0.25 -1.04 4.18
CA VAL A 35 0.66 -1.02 5.33
C VAL A 35 -0.14 -0.71 6.58
N GLN A 36 -0.02 -1.60 7.57
CA GLN A 36 -0.63 -1.46 8.88
C GLN A 36 0.44 -1.32 9.93
N ASP A 37 0.32 -0.30 10.78
CA ASP A 37 1.02 -0.25 12.05
C ASP A 37 0.42 -1.29 13.00
N ILE A 38 1.23 -2.26 13.44
CA ILE A 38 0.74 -3.36 14.28
C ILE A 38 0.45 -2.92 15.72
N ASN A 39 0.97 -1.77 16.15
CA ASN A 39 0.78 -1.21 17.48
C ASN A 39 -0.59 -0.51 17.64
N PHE A 40 -1.27 -0.20 16.53
CA PHE A 40 -2.60 0.41 16.54
C PHE A 40 -3.71 -0.61 16.28
N ASN A 41 -4.67 -0.69 17.19
CA ASN A 41 -5.86 -1.55 17.05
C ASN A 41 -6.84 -1.05 15.99
N ASP A 42 -6.86 0.26 15.74
CA ASP A 42 -7.61 0.82 14.63
C ASP A 42 -6.91 0.40 13.33
N ARG A 43 -7.62 -0.38 12.51
CA ARG A 43 -7.19 -0.91 11.20
C ARG A 43 -6.98 0.21 10.18
N LYS A 44 -6.14 1.19 10.47
CA LYS A 44 -5.73 2.24 9.55
C LYS A 44 -4.63 1.65 8.69
N TYR A 45 -5.04 1.15 7.53
CA TYR A 45 -4.10 0.79 6.48
C TYR A 45 -3.80 2.05 5.66
N ALA A 46 -2.52 2.32 5.42
CA ALA A 46 -2.13 3.15 4.29
C ALA A 46 -2.17 2.26 3.04
N TYR A 47 -2.83 2.70 1.98
CA TYR A 47 -2.85 1.99 0.70
C TYR A 47 -2.00 2.75 -0.31
N VAL A 48 -1.17 2.03 -1.04
CA VAL A 48 -0.19 2.62 -1.96
C VAL A 48 -0.19 1.82 -3.25
N VAL A 49 -0.33 2.49 -4.39
CA VAL A 49 -0.01 1.91 -5.70
C VAL A 49 1.48 2.05 -5.91
N TRP A 50 2.12 0.99 -6.42
CA TRP A 50 3.55 1.01 -6.69
C TRP A 50 3.87 0.59 -8.11
N LYS A 51 4.96 1.10 -8.66
CA LYS A 51 5.51 0.65 -9.94
C LYS A 51 7.03 0.66 -9.87
N LEU A 52 7.62 -0.50 -10.07
CA LEU A 52 9.07 -0.62 -10.26
C LEU A 52 9.37 -0.47 -11.76
N SER A 53 10.42 0.25 -12.10
CA SER A 53 10.93 0.33 -13.47
C SER A 53 11.48 -1.03 -13.93
N ASP A 54 11.51 -1.26 -15.24
CA ASP A 54 11.97 -2.54 -15.82
C ASP A 54 13.43 -2.85 -15.47
N ASP A 55 14.26 -1.82 -15.30
CA ASP A 55 15.66 -1.91 -14.84
C ASP A 55 15.80 -2.08 -13.32
N SER A 56 14.69 -2.01 -12.57
CA SER A 56 14.66 -2.07 -11.10
C SER A 56 15.41 -0.95 -10.37
N GLU A 57 15.71 0.16 -11.05
CA GLU A 57 16.46 1.29 -10.47
C GLU A 57 15.55 2.37 -9.87
N HIS A 58 14.28 2.42 -10.27
CA HIS A 58 13.30 3.42 -9.83
C HIS A 58 12.02 2.78 -9.31
N LEU A 59 11.65 3.13 -8.09
CA LEU A 59 10.36 2.78 -7.49
C LEU A 59 9.48 4.03 -7.43
N LYS A 60 8.30 3.96 -8.03
CA LYS A 60 7.28 5.01 -7.96
C LYS A 60 6.15 4.57 -7.05
N LEU A 61 5.73 5.45 -6.15
CA LEU A 61 4.64 5.22 -5.19
C LEU A 61 3.60 6.33 -5.30
N ARG A 62 2.32 5.95 -5.22
CA ARG A 62 1.20 6.89 -5.07
C ARG A 62 0.27 6.40 -3.97
N SER A 63 0.11 7.20 -2.92
CA SER A 63 -0.83 6.86 -1.84
C SER A 63 -2.27 7.02 -2.29
N VAL A 64 -3.17 6.13 -1.86
CA VAL A 64 -4.61 6.36 -1.94
C VAL A 64 -4.94 7.47 -0.94
N LYS A 65 -5.70 8.48 -1.38
CA LYS A 65 -6.06 9.60 -0.49
C LYS A 65 -6.87 9.08 0.70
N GLY A 66 -6.54 9.50 1.91
CA GLY A 66 -7.18 8.99 3.13
C GLY A 66 -8.68 9.28 3.21
N ASP A 67 -9.12 10.37 2.60
CA ASP A 67 -10.51 10.82 2.66
C ASP A 67 -11.45 10.06 1.72
N VAL A 68 -10.91 9.30 0.74
CA VAL A 68 -11.74 8.55 -0.20
C VAL A 68 -12.12 7.17 0.34
N ILE A 69 -11.31 6.55 1.21
CA ILE A 69 -11.64 5.24 1.78
C ILE A 69 -12.62 5.44 2.94
N PRO A 70 -13.86 4.91 2.86
CA PRO A 70 -14.84 5.08 3.92
C PRO A 70 -14.35 4.45 5.22
N LYS A 71 -14.40 5.20 6.32
CA LYS A 71 -13.97 4.76 7.66
C LYS A 71 -14.78 3.57 8.16
N GLU A 72 -15.99 3.38 7.63
CA GLU A 72 -16.92 2.31 7.95
C GLU A 72 -16.53 0.98 7.28
N LYS A 73 -15.66 0.98 6.25
CA LYS A 73 -15.19 -0.23 5.57
C LYS A 73 -14.09 -0.90 6.39
N LYS A 74 -14.50 -1.79 7.31
CA LYS A 74 -13.62 -2.44 8.29
C LYS A 74 -12.87 -3.67 7.80
N ASN A 75 -13.14 -4.17 6.60
CA ASN A 75 -12.53 -5.39 6.07
C ASN A 75 -11.89 -5.19 4.68
N SER A 76 -10.89 -6.01 4.39
CA SER A 76 -10.08 -5.94 3.17
C SER A 76 -10.91 -6.13 1.89
N THR A 77 -11.92 -7.01 1.92
CA THR A 77 -12.80 -7.26 0.76
C THR A 77 -13.59 -6.01 0.36
N ALA A 78 -14.18 -5.31 1.34
CA ALA A 78 -14.95 -4.09 1.07
C ALA A 78 -14.06 -2.97 0.53
N VAL A 79 -12.80 -2.90 0.99
CA VAL A 79 -11.82 -1.93 0.47
C VAL A 79 -11.34 -2.33 -0.92
N ALA A 80 -11.04 -3.61 -1.18
CA ALA A 80 -10.66 -4.07 -2.52
C ALA A 80 -11.76 -3.74 -3.55
N LYS A 81 -13.02 -4.04 -3.22
CA LYS A 81 -14.17 -3.68 -4.07
C LYS A 81 -14.28 -2.17 -4.28
N PHE A 82 -14.04 -1.37 -3.25
CA PHE A 82 -14.02 0.10 -3.38
C PHE A 82 -12.95 0.57 -4.38
N LEU A 83 -11.73 0.05 -4.25
CA LEU A 83 -10.60 0.40 -5.10
C LEU A 83 -10.86 -0.03 -6.54
N GLU A 84 -11.47 -1.19 -6.76
CA GLU A 84 -11.89 -1.67 -8.08
C GLU A 84 -12.95 -0.75 -8.70
N GLU A 85 -14.01 -0.42 -7.97
CA GLU A 85 -15.08 0.49 -8.42
C GLU A 85 -14.56 1.90 -8.76
N ASN A 86 -13.46 2.32 -8.13
CA ASN A 86 -12.87 3.65 -8.29
C ASN A 86 -11.54 3.63 -9.05
N ALA A 87 -11.17 2.53 -9.72
CA ALA A 87 -9.87 2.40 -10.37
C ALA A 87 -9.61 3.48 -11.43
N ASN A 88 -10.68 3.94 -12.10
CA ASN A 88 -10.62 5.00 -13.11
C ASN A 88 -10.84 6.42 -12.54
N ASN A 89 -10.99 6.56 -11.22
CA ASN A 89 -11.18 7.86 -10.59
C ASN A 89 -9.83 8.60 -10.51
N PRO A 90 -9.66 9.74 -11.21
CA PRO A 90 -8.40 10.49 -11.21
C PRO A 90 -8.04 11.04 -9.82
N ASP A 91 -9.03 11.20 -8.94
CA ASP A 91 -8.84 11.72 -7.59
C ASP A 91 -8.51 10.65 -6.55
N LEU A 92 -8.50 9.36 -6.93
CA LEU A 92 -8.21 8.25 -6.02
C LEU A 92 -6.80 8.36 -5.41
N LEU A 93 -5.83 8.73 -6.24
CA LEU A 93 -4.42 8.72 -5.90
C LEU A 93 -3.89 10.13 -5.63
N GLY A 94 -3.03 10.22 -4.62
CA GLY A 94 -2.27 11.43 -4.32
C GLY A 94 -1.12 11.66 -5.30
N GLU A 95 -0.20 12.51 -4.88
CA GLU A 95 1.03 12.81 -5.60
C GLU A 95 1.92 11.57 -5.76
N GLU A 96 2.72 11.57 -6.83
CA GLU A 96 3.72 10.54 -7.07
C GLU A 96 5.02 10.88 -6.38
N ILE A 97 5.55 9.92 -5.64
CA ILE A 97 6.88 9.97 -5.03
C ILE A 97 7.74 8.93 -5.74
N GLN A 98 8.96 9.32 -6.11
CA GLN A 98 9.94 8.43 -6.71
C GLN A 98 11.11 8.19 -5.75
N PHE A 99 11.51 6.93 -5.63
CA PHE A 99 12.70 6.49 -4.94
C PHE A 99 13.67 5.90 -5.96
N ASN A 100 14.95 6.18 -5.78
CA ASN A 100 16.02 5.54 -6.52
C ASN A 100 16.61 4.45 -5.64
N LYS A 101 17.06 3.37 -6.27
CA LYS A 101 17.79 2.31 -5.59
C LYS A 101 19.05 2.88 -4.95
N GLU A 102 19.25 2.55 -3.68
CA GLU A 102 20.50 2.88 -2.98
C GLU A 102 21.64 2.05 -3.58
N THR A 103 22.77 2.72 -3.85
CA THR A 103 23.97 2.13 -4.48
C THR A 103 24.92 1.53 -3.45
#